data_AF-A0A673VJZ2-F1
#
_entry.id   AF-A0A673VJZ2-F1
#
_cell.length_a   1.000
_cell.length_b   1.000
_cell.length_c   1.000
_cell.angle_alpha   90.00
_cell.angle_beta   90.00
_cell.angle_gamma   90.00
#
_symmetry.space_group_name_H-M   'P 1'
#
loop_
_entity.id
_entity.type
_entity.pdbx_description
1 polymer ?
#
loop_
_entity_poly.entity_id
_entity_poly.type
_entity_poly.pdbx_seq_one_letter_code
_entity_poly.pdbx_strand_id
1 'polypeptide(L)'
;MAEDPQRNFRSAYYEKVGFRGVEEKKSLEILLKDNPLDVEKLSTFSQRFPLPSMYRIHVWKVLLGILPPHSDSHSLVGGYRREQYQDVLEALKVMRFVHMATPQTQVYLRMFQLESQVLPRRSDTSAPDEEDEDFLSIARAMEEIVEDPMDCYWLIKSFVNQFNNKFGDSIPHLPKSLEHYLSVEEPRLLNHLKNTGALAMLPYSLWFRRCFAGCLPESSLQRVWDKVISGSCKILVFVAMEILLSYKIVVMGTSRPEGVVSILSNKMERRKRRGGCNMDDSSAISTANAI
;
A
#
# COMPACT_ATOMS: atom_id res chain seq x y z
N MET A 1 40.08 0.84 -25.87
CA MET A 1 40.18 1.95 -24.91
C MET A 1 38.86 2.00 -24.18
N ALA A 2 38.85 1.58 -22.91
CA ALA A 2 37.65 1.53 -22.09
C ALA A 2 37.45 2.92 -21.45
N GLU A 3 36.32 3.56 -21.75
CA GLU A 3 35.86 4.74 -21.04
C GLU A 3 35.38 4.32 -19.64
N ASP A 4 36.02 4.85 -18.61
CA ASP A 4 35.65 4.69 -17.21
C ASP A 4 34.37 5.50 -16.94
N PRO A 5 33.25 4.90 -16.49
CA PRO A 5 32.02 5.62 -16.24
C PRO A 5 32.23 6.49 -15.02
N GLN A 6 32.38 7.78 -15.27
CA GLN A 6 32.49 8.85 -14.29
C GLN A 6 31.29 8.75 -13.33
N ARG A 7 31.48 8.02 -12.24
CA ARG A 7 30.52 7.77 -11.18
C ARG A 7 30.09 9.14 -10.66
N ASN A 8 28.87 9.52 -10.99
CA ASN A 8 28.35 10.88 -10.96
C ASN A 8 28.68 11.59 -9.62
N PHE A 9 29.78 12.36 -9.57
CA PHE A 9 30.32 12.95 -8.33
C PHE A 9 29.28 13.80 -7.57
N ARG A 10 28.29 14.32 -8.29
CA ARG A 10 27.16 15.08 -7.75
C ARG A 10 26.22 14.22 -6.89
N SER A 11 25.88 13.01 -7.32
CA SER A 11 24.98 12.13 -6.55
C SER A 11 25.63 11.72 -5.22
N ALA A 12 26.91 11.37 -5.25
CA ALA A 12 27.68 11.05 -4.04
C ALA A 12 27.82 12.24 -3.06
N TYR A 13 27.92 13.47 -3.58
CA TYR A 13 27.92 14.67 -2.74
C TYR A 13 26.56 14.90 -2.09
N TYR A 14 25.47 14.87 -2.86
CA TYR A 14 24.11 15.04 -2.33
C TYR A 14 23.76 13.96 -1.30
N GLU A 15 24.16 12.72 -1.53
CA GLU A 15 23.98 11.62 -0.58
C GLU A 15 24.75 11.84 0.74
N LYS A 16 25.99 12.35 0.66
CA LYS A 16 26.80 12.70 1.85
C LYS A 16 26.27 13.90 2.63
N VAL A 17 25.64 14.87 1.97
CA VAL A 17 25.08 16.06 2.63
C VAL A 17 23.59 15.91 3.00
N GLY A 18 23.04 14.69 2.92
CA GLY A 18 21.68 14.38 3.37
C GLY A 18 20.56 14.60 2.34
N PHE A 19 20.90 15.02 1.12
CA PHE A 19 19.96 15.18 0.00
C PHE A 19 19.89 13.89 -0.84
N ARG A 20 19.30 12.83 -0.29
CA ARG A 20 19.00 11.61 -1.08
C ARG A 20 17.80 11.87 -2.00
N GLY A 21 17.77 11.29 -3.21
CA GLY A 21 16.59 11.35 -4.08
C GLY A 21 16.53 12.50 -5.09
N VAL A 22 17.56 13.37 -5.16
CA VAL A 22 17.52 14.59 -6.00
C VAL A 22 17.52 14.26 -7.50
N GLU A 23 18.28 13.26 -7.92
CA GLU A 23 18.32 12.86 -9.32
C GLU A 23 17.04 12.12 -9.70
N GLU A 24 16.53 11.27 -8.81
CA GLU A 24 15.28 10.53 -8.96
C GLU A 24 14.09 11.49 -9.09
N LYS A 25 14.02 12.54 -8.26
CA LYS A 25 13.00 13.58 -8.36
C LYS A 25 13.04 14.26 -9.74
N LYS A 26 14.23 14.66 -10.22
CA LYS A 26 14.37 15.29 -11.54
C LYS A 26 13.97 14.35 -12.67
N SER A 27 14.33 13.06 -12.57
CA SER A 27 13.91 12.05 -13.54
C SER A 27 12.39 11.90 -13.58
N LEU A 28 11.72 11.89 -12.42
CA LEU A 28 10.25 11.87 -12.38
C LEU A 28 9.64 13.15 -12.96
N GLU A 29 10.19 14.33 -12.66
CA GLU A 29 9.74 15.60 -13.23
C GLU A 29 9.87 15.65 -14.76
N ILE A 30 10.85 14.95 -15.34
CA ILE A 30 10.96 14.80 -16.79
C ILE A 30 9.83 13.93 -17.32
N LEU A 31 9.55 12.78 -16.70
CA LEU A 31 8.43 11.90 -17.10
C LEU A 31 7.07 12.60 -16.99
N LEU A 32 6.89 13.45 -15.99
CA LEU A 32 5.63 14.18 -15.77
C LEU A 32 5.41 15.35 -16.74
N LYS A 33 6.40 15.70 -17.58
CA LYS A 33 6.26 16.73 -18.62
C LYS A 33 5.73 16.17 -19.95
N ASP A 34 5.76 14.85 -20.13
CA ASP A 34 5.26 14.21 -21.34
C ASP A 34 3.72 14.36 -21.43
N ASN A 35 3.21 14.53 -22.65
CA ASN A 35 1.77 14.49 -22.93
C ASN A 35 1.53 13.73 -24.25
N PRO A 36 0.99 12.50 -24.22
CA PRO A 36 0.52 11.76 -23.04
C PRO A 36 1.67 11.30 -22.11
N LEU A 37 1.36 11.14 -20.82
CA LEU A 37 2.25 10.54 -19.83
C LEU A 37 2.57 9.08 -20.19
N ASP A 38 3.84 8.70 -20.09
CA ASP A 38 4.27 7.32 -20.29
C ASP A 38 4.02 6.47 -19.02
N VAL A 39 2.85 5.83 -18.98
CA VAL A 39 2.38 5.03 -17.83
C VAL A 39 3.34 3.87 -17.53
N GLU A 40 3.95 3.26 -18.54
CA GLU A 40 4.88 2.13 -18.36
C GLU A 40 6.20 2.61 -17.72
N LYS A 41 6.73 3.76 -18.16
CA LYS A 41 7.89 4.37 -17.51
C LYS A 41 7.58 4.83 -16.09
N LEU A 42 6.40 5.42 -15.84
CA LEU A 42 5.97 5.81 -14.49
C LEU A 42 5.83 4.60 -13.56
N SER A 43 5.29 3.49 -14.06
CA SER A 43 5.22 2.22 -13.36
C SER A 43 6.62 1.70 -13.02
N THR A 44 7.50 1.60 -14.03
CA THR A 44 8.89 1.17 -13.85
C THR A 44 9.66 2.05 -12.87
N PHE A 45 9.46 3.37 -12.93
CA PHE A 45 10.05 4.31 -11.97
C PHE A 45 9.57 4.01 -10.55
N SER A 46 8.26 3.86 -10.36
CA SER A 46 7.64 3.57 -9.06
C SER A 46 8.07 2.21 -8.52
N GLN A 47 8.35 1.22 -9.38
CA GLN A 47 8.91 -0.07 -9.01
C GLN A 47 10.36 0.01 -8.54
N ARG A 48 11.16 0.96 -9.03
CA ARG A 48 12.59 1.12 -8.68
C ARG A 48 12.84 2.10 -7.54
N PHE A 49 12.08 3.19 -7.50
CA PHE A 49 12.34 4.31 -6.59
C PHE A 49 11.07 4.65 -5.79
N PRO A 50 11.21 5.12 -4.54
CA PRO A 50 10.09 5.66 -3.79
C PRO A 50 9.61 6.97 -4.42
N LEU A 51 8.30 7.21 -4.44
CA LEU A 51 7.76 8.45 -5.01
C LEU A 51 8.06 9.66 -4.10
N PRO A 52 8.45 10.82 -4.63
CA PRO A 52 8.44 12.07 -3.87
C PRO A 52 7.03 12.39 -3.38
N SER A 53 6.87 12.80 -2.11
CA SER A 53 5.55 12.98 -1.48
C SER A 53 4.63 13.91 -2.26
N MET A 54 5.15 15.02 -2.80
CA MET A 54 4.37 15.99 -3.57
C MET A 54 3.82 15.43 -4.90
N TYR A 55 4.39 14.35 -5.45
CA TYR A 55 3.93 13.74 -6.71
C TYR A 55 3.18 12.43 -6.50
N ARG A 56 3.24 11.84 -5.30
CA ARG A 56 2.67 10.51 -5.02
C ARG A 56 1.21 10.40 -5.44
N ILE A 57 0.36 11.31 -4.95
CA ILE A 57 -1.08 11.28 -5.22
C ILE A 57 -1.36 11.43 -6.72
N HIS A 58 -0.65 12.32 -7.40
CA HIS A 58 -0.80 12.49 -8.85
C HIS A 58 -0.42 11.23 -9.63
N VAL A 59 0.74 10.65 -9.33
CA VAL A 59 1.24 9.43 -9.98
C VAL A 59 0.30 8.25 -9.69
N TRP A 60 -0.16 8.08 -8.44
CA TRP A 60 -1.14 7.04 -8.11
C TRP A 60 -2.44 7.20 -8.89
N LYS A 61 -2.96 8.42 -9.02
CA LYS A 61 -4.17 8.68 -9.83
C LYS A 61 -4.00 8.27 -11.28
N VAL A 62 -2.83 8.50 -11.87
CA VAL A 62 -2.54 8.07 -13.26
C VAL A 62 -2.39 6.54 -13.34
N LEU A 63 -1.60 5.92 -12.46
CA LEU A 63 -1.35 4.47 -12.48
C LEU A 63 -2.61 3.63 -12.16
N LEU A 64 -3.53 4.18 -11.36
CA LEU A 64 -4.81 3.57 -11.03
C LEU A 64 -5.91 3.88 -12.07
N GLY A 65 -5.61 4.67 -13.11
CA GLY A 65 -6.57 5.03 -14.15
C GLY A 65 -7.69 5.97 -13.69
N ILE A 66 -7.49 6.68 -12.58
CA ILE A 66 -8.40 7.74 -12.10
C ILE A 66 -8.29 8.95 -13.03
N LEU A 67 -7.05 9.31 -13.38
CA LEU A 67 -6.72 10.31 -14.39
C LEU A 67 -6.15 9.63 -15.65
N PRO A 68 -6.47 10.13 -16.85
CA PRO A 68 -5.93 9.60 -18.09
C PRO A 68 -4.44 9.98 -18.26
N PRO A 69 -3.71 9.34 -19.18
CA PRO A 69 -2.34 9.75 -19.51
C PRO A 69 -2.25 11.16 -20.10
N HIS A 70 -3.31 11.63 -20.76
CA HIS A 70 -3.37 12.96 -21.39
C HIS A 70 -3.62 14.03 -20.31
N SER A 71 -2.59 14.83 -20.01
CA SER A 71 -2.58 15.78 -18.89
C SER A 71 -3.52 16.97 -19.10
N ASP A 72 -3.73 17.37 -20.35
CA ASP A 72 -4.72 18.37 -20.77
C ASP A 72 -6.15 18.00 -20.35
N SER A 73 -6.45 16.71 -20.27
CA SER A 73 -7.78 16.18 -19.94
C SER A 73 -8.01 16.03 -18.43
N HIS A 74 -6.98 16.23 -17.60
CA HIS A 74 -7.07 16.00 -16.15
C HIS A 74 -8.11 16.88 -15.47
N SER A 75 -8.19 18.16 -15.85
CA SER A 75 -9.17 19.07 -15.26
C SER A 75 -10.61 18.64 -15.57
N LEU A 76 -10.86 18.19 -16.80
CA LEU A 76 -12.18 17.73 -17.24
C LEU A 76 -12.57 16.43 -16.53
N VAL A 77 -11.69 15.43 -16.56
CA VAL A 77 -11.94 14.15 -15.88
C VAL A 77 -12.09 14.33 -14.38
N GLY A 78 -11.26 15.18 -13.76
CA GLY A 78 -11.40 15.53 -12.34
C GLY A 78 -12.75 16.19 -12.02
N GLY A 79 -13.32 16.95 -12.96
CA GLY A 79 -14.68 17.47 -12.87
C GLY A 79 -15.73 16.36 -12.79
N TYR A 80 -15.69 15.40 -13.72
CA TYR A 80 -16.62 14.26 -13.72
C TYR A 80 -16.48 13.39 -12.46
N ARG A 81 -15.25 13.17 -11.97
CA ARG A 81 -15.00 12.42 -10.73
C ARG A 81 -15.57 13.11 -9.50
N ARG A 82 -15.56 14.45 -9.48
CA ARG A 82 -16.16 15.26 -8.41
C ARG A 82 -17.68 15.17 -8.43
N GLU A 83 -18.29 15.32 -9.60
CA GLU A 83 -19.75 15.21 -9.78
C GLU A 83 -20.23 13.83 -9.34
N GLN A 84 -19.60 12.75 -9.84
CA GLN A 84 -19.93 11.39 -9.46
C GLN A 84 -19.78 11.13 -7.94
N TYR A 85 -18.72 11.64 -7.31
CA TYR A 85 -18.54 11.56 -5.86
C TYR A 85 -19.73 12.21 -5.12
N GLN A 86 -20.12 13.40 -5.55
CA GLN A 86 -21.20 14.16 -4.91
C GLN A 86 -22.56 13.49 -5.10
N ASP A 87 -22.85 12.98 -6.30
CA ASP A 87 -24.11 12.30 -6.62
C ASP A 87 -24.31 11.05 -5.75
N VAL A 88 -23.26 10.21 -5.64
CA VAL A 88 -23.30 8.98 -4.83
C VAL A 88 -23.46 9.32 -3.35
N LEU A 89 -22.71 10.33 -2.87
CA LEU A 89 -22.81 10.78 -1.48
C LEU A 89 -24.22 11.30 -1.15
N GLU A 90 -24.80 12.09 -2.05
CA GLU A 90 -26.15 12.66 -1.86
C GLU A 90 -27.22 11.56 -1.91
N ALA A 91 -27.11 10.61 -2.84
CA ALA A 91 -27.99 9.45 -2.90
C ALA A 91 -28.00 8.68 -1.57
N LEU A 92 -26.84 8.43 -0.97
CA LEU A 92 -26.74 7.75 0.31
C LEU A 92 -27.34 8.55 1.48
N LYS A 93 -27.26 9.88 1.46
CA LYS A 93 -27.92 10.75 2.45
C LYS A 93 -29.44 10.68 2.30
N VAL A 94 -29.95 10.77 1.08
CA VAL A 94 -31.40 10.67 0.77
C VAL A 94 -31.94 9.30 1.18
N MET A 95 -31.19 8.23 0.91
CA MET A 95 -31.49 6.86 1.34
C MET A 95 -31.25 6.61 2.83
N ARG A 96 -30.69 7.60 3.56
CA ARG A 96 -30.40 7.58 5.00
C ARG A 96 -29.42 6.49 5.42
N PHE A 97 -28.50 6.12 4.55
CA PHE A 97 -27.36 5.23 4.88
C PHE A 97 -26.23 5.97 5.58
N VAL A 98 -26.09 7.27 5.31
CA VAL A 98 -25.06 8.13 5.91
C VAL A 98 -25.68 9.41 6.46
N HIS A 99 -25.08 9.93 7.53
CA HIS A 99 -25.47 11.18 8.19
C HIS A 99 -24.22 11.94 8.65
N MET A 100 -24.39 13.16 9.16
CA MET A 100 -23.25 14.01 9.57
C MET A 100 -22.31 13.37 10.61
N ALA A 101 -22.81 12.46 11.45
CA ALA A 101 -22.00 11.76 12.45
C ALA A 101 -21.35 10.46 11.93
N THR A 102 -21.56 10.09 10.66
CA THR A 102 -21.02 8.85 10.10
C THR A 102 -19.52 9.03 9.89
N PRO A 103 -18.65 8.14 10.42
CA PRO A 103 -17.22 8.21 10.16
C PRO A 103 -16.93 8.18 8.66
N GLN A 104 -15.99 9.00 8.21
CA GLN A 104 -15.72 9.20 6.80
C GLN A 104 -15.33 7.90 6.07
N THR A 105 -14.57 7.02 6.71
CA THR A 105 -14.26 5.67 6.18
C THR A 105 -15.48 4.79 5.99
N GLN A 106 -16.51 4.91 6.83
CA GLN A 106 -17.78 4.22 6.63
C GLN A 106 -18.58 4.85 5.48
N VAL A 107 -18.50 6.17 5.29
CA VAL A 107 -19.08 6.84 4.12
C VAL A 107 -18.47 6.26 2.85
N TYR A 108 -17.13 6.15 2.77
CA TYR A 108 -16.44 5.53 1.63
C TYR A 108 -16.88 4.10 1.37
N LEU A 109 -17.04 3.28 2.42
CA LEU A 109 -17.55 1.91 2.27
C LEU A 109 -18.94 1.89 1.64
N ARG A 110 -19.87 2.73 2.11
CA ARG A 110 -21.24 2.78 1.55
C ARG A 110 -21.24 3.30 0.12
N MET A 111 -20.39 4.27 -0.20
CA MET A 111 -20.20 4.74 -1.58
C MET A 111 -19.71 3.61 -2.49
N PHE A 112 -18.69 2.87 -2.04
CA PHE A 112 -18.14 1.73 -2.76
C PHE A 112 -19.19 0.63 -2.99
N GLN A 113 -19.94 0.26 -1.95
CA GLN A 113 -20.99 -0.75 -2.04
C GLN A 113 -22.13 -0.33 -2.99
N LEU A 114 -22.53 0.95 -2.97
CA LEU A 114 -23.54 1.48 -3.88
C LEU A 114 -23.07 1.42 -5.34
N GLU A 115 -21.86 1.88 -5.62
CA GLU A 115 -21.32 1.86 -6.98
C GLU A 115 -21.02 0.45 -7.49
N SER A 116 -20.66 -0.48 -6.61
CA SER A 116 -20.46 -1.89 -6.91
C SER A 116 -21.76 -2.70 -6.96
N GLN A 117 -22.92 -2.06 -6.76
CA GLN A 117 -24.25 -2.70 -6.76
C GLN A 117 -24.42 -3.81 -5.70
N VAL A 118 -23.71 -3.69 -4.58
CA VAL A 118 -23.76 -4.64 -3.45
C VAL A 118 -24.24 -3.98 -2.15
N LEU A 119 -24.77 -2.76 -2.23
CA LEU A 119 -25.30 -2.05 -1.05
C LEU A 119 -26.44 -2.87 -0.42
N PRO A 120 -26.31 -3.33 0.84
CA PRO A 120 -27.34 -4.11 1.49
C PRO A 120 -28.58 -3.25 1.74
N ARG A 121 -29.72 -3.89 1.99
CA ARG A 121 -30.89 -3.15 2.48
C ARG A 121 -30.57 -2.59 3.86
N ARG A 122 -31.09 -1.40 4.16
CA ARG A 122 -30.81 -0.72 5.43
C ARG A 122 -31.26 -1.52 6.65
N SER A 123 -32.36 -2.27 6.55
CA SER A 123 -32.84 -3.19 7.59
C SER A 123 -31.88 -4.33 7.87
N ASP A 124 -31.07 -4.69 6.88
CA ASP A 124 -30.22 -5.88 6.86
C ASP A 124 -28.75 -5.48 7.09
N THR A 125 -28.51 -4.21 7.44
CA THR A 125 -27.16 -3.70 7.70
C THR A 125 -26.66 -4.27 9.03
N SER A 126 -25.96 -5.40 8.94
CA SER A 126 -25.25 -6.02 10.06
C SER A 126 -23.90 -5.35 10.30
N ALA A 127 -23.16 -5.87 11.29
CA ALA A 127 -21.75 -5.56 11.41
C ALA A 127 -21.00 -5.84 10.09
N PRO A 128 -19.95 -5.06 9.76
CA PRO A 128 -19.08 -5.32 8.63
C PRO A 128 -18.62 -6.78 8.60
N ASP A 129 -18.69 -7.41 7.43
CA ASP A 129 -18.09 -8.72 7.21
C ASP A 129 -16.56 -8.63 7.00
N GLU A 130 -15.92 -9.75 6.63
CA GLU A 130 -14.46 -9.77 6.44
C GLU A 130 -14.02 -8.87 5.26
N GLU A 131 -14.78 -8.81 4.18
CA GLU A 131 -14.46 -8.01 2.99
C GLU A 131 -14.65 -6.52 3.28
N ASP A 132 -15.73 -6.16 3.99
CA ASP A 132 -15.95 -4.81 4.46
C ASP A 132 -14.83 -4.35 5.42
N GLU A 133 -14.36 -5.21 6.33
CA GLU A 133 -13.24 -4.88 7.21
C GLU A 133 -11.89 -4.77 6.49
N ASP A 134 -11.68 -5.55 5.42
CA ASP A 134 -10.51 -5.40 4.57
C ASP A 134 -10.53 -4.03 3.86
N PHE A 135 -11.67 -3.66 3.29
CA PHE A 135 -11.89 -2.34 2.69
C PHE A 135 -11.66 -1.23 3.71
N LEU A 136 -12.29 -1.32 4.88
CA LEU A 136 -12.19 -0.30 5.94
C LEU A 136 -10.75 -0.16 6.44
N SER A 137 -9.99 -1.25 6.52
CA SER A 137 -8.58 -1.20 6.89
C SER A 137 -7.75 -0.39 5.89
N ILE A 138 -7.94 -0.64 4.59
CA ILE A 138 -7.29 0.13 3.51
C ILE A 138 -7.77 1.59 3.54
N ALA A 139 -9.07 1.83 3.73
CA ALA A 139 -9.65 3.17 3.76
C ALA A 139 -9.06 4.03 4.89
N ARG A 140 -8.94 3.48 6.11
CA ARG A 140 -8.31 4.16 7.25
C ARG A 140 -6.86 4.53 6.97
N ALA A 141 -6.10 3.64 6.33
CA ALA A 141 -4.72 3.91 5.98
C ALA A 141 -4.60 4.96 4.85
N MET A 142 -5.50 4.95 3.86
CA MET A 142 -5.51 5.93 2.79
C MET A 142 -5.91 7.33 3.28
N GLU A 143 -6.84 7.43 4.23
CA GLU A 143 -7.29 8.69 4.84
C GLU A 143 -6.15 9.43 5.57
N GLU A 144 -5.22 8.70 6.19
CA GLU A 144 -4.01 9.28 6.80
C GLU A 144 -2.95 9.72 5.77
N ILE A 145 -3.00 9.18 4.54
CA ILE A 145 -2.04 9.50 3.47
C ILE A 145 -2.57 10.64 2.58
N VAL A 146 -3.89 10.74 2.42
CA VAL A 146 -4.55 11.60 1.44
C VAL A 146 -5.50 12.57 2.12
N GLU A 147 -5.15 13.85 2.09
CA GLU A 147 -5.92 14.92 2.74
C GLU A 147 -7.26 15.21 2.04
N ASP A 148 -7.29 15.20 0.70
CA ASP A 148 -8.50 15.49 -0.06
C ASP A 148 -9.47 14.29 -0.04
N PRO A 149 -10.72 14.45 0.48
CA PRO A 149 -11.66 13.33 0.61
C PRO A 149 -12.08 12.70 -0.71
N MET A 150 -12.10 13.47 -1.81
CA MET A 150 -12.50 12.98 -3.12
C MET A 150 -11.39 12.13 -3.73
N ASP A 151 -10.16 12.64 -3.75
CA ASP A 151 -8.97 11.86 -4.15
C ASP A 151 -8.84 10.61 -3.27
N CYS A 152 -9.06 10.74 -1.95
CA CYS A 152 -9.01 9.62 -1.01
C CYS A 152 -10.00 8.51 -1.40
N TYR A 153 -11.28 8.85 -1.62
CA TYR A 153 -12.28 7.88 -2.07
C TYR A 153 -11.90 7.18 -3.36
N TRP A 154 -11.51 7.95 -4.39
CA TRP A 154 -11.16 7.39 -5.70
C TRP A 154 -9.91 6.51 -5.62
N LEU A 155 -8.93 6.89 -4.81
CA LEU A 155 -7.74 6.07 -4.56
C LEU A 155 -8.10 4.76 -3.86
N ILE A 156 -8.94 4.79 -2.82
CA ILE A 156 -9.39 3.56 -2.13
C ILE A 156 -10.13 2.65 -3.10
N LYS A 157 -11.14 3.19 -3.80
CA LYS A 157 -11.96 2.44 -4.76
C LYS A 157 -11.10 1.78 -5.84
N SER A 158 -10.24 2.57 -6.49
CA SER A 158 -9.40 2.05 -7.57
C SER A 158 -8.32 1.11 -7.07
N PHE A 159 -7.74 1.34 -5.89
CA PHE A 159 -6.78 0.43 -5.26
C PHE A 159 -7.42 -0.93 -5.00
N VAL A 160 -8.56 -0.98 -4.30
CA VAL A 160 -9.27 -2.24 -3.98
C VAL A 160 -9.69 -2.97 -5.24
N ASN A 161 -10.31 -2.27 -6.20
CA ASN A 161 -10.74 -2.88 -7.45
C ASN A 161 -9.57 -3.42 -8.27
N GLN A 162 -8.50 -2.63 -8.42
CA GLN A 162 -7.33 -3.09 -9.16
C GLN A 162 -6.65 -4.24 -8.44
N PHE A 163 -6.53 -4.20 -7.11
CA PHE A 163 -5.91 -5.26 -6.34
C PHE A 163 -6.65 -6.59 -6.53
N ASN A 164 -7.98 -6.58 -6.40
CA ASN A 164 -8.81 -7.77 -6.55
C ASN A 164 -8.86 -8.27 -8.01
N ASN A 165 -8.99 -7.38 -8.98
CA ASN A 165 -9.12 -7.77 -10.40
C ASN A 165 -7.77 -8.17 -11.02
N LYS A 166 -6.70 -7.44 -10.72
CA LYS A 166 -5.36 -7.67 -11.31
C LYS A 166 -4.62 -8.80 -10.61
N PHE A 167 -4.81 -8.97 -9.31
CA PHE A 167 -4.06 -9.95 -8.51
C PHE A 167 -4.93 -11.03 -7.90
N GLY A 168 -6.23 -11.11 -8.23
CA GLY A 168 -7.16 -12.11 -7.68
C GLY A 168 -6.63 -13.54 -7.73
N ASP A 169 -6.02 -13.94 -8.85
CA ASP A 169 -5.41 -15.27 -9.00
C ASP A 169 -4.06 -15.41 -8.27
N SER A 170 -3.35 -14.30 -8.04
CA SER A 170 -2.02 -14.31 -7.40
C SER A 170 -2.08 -14.28 -5.87
N ILE A 171 -3.07 -13.58 -5.29
CA ILE A 171 -3.21 -13.38 -3.84
C ILE A 171 -3.26 -14.71 -3.06
N PRO A 172 -4.04 -15.74 -3.48
CA PRO A 172 -4.07 -17.03 -2.79
C PRO A 172 -2.72 -17.77 -2.78
N HIS A 173 -1.78 -17.40 -3.66
CA HIS A 173 -0.47 -18.02 -3.76
C HIS A 173 0.62 -17.31 -2.94
N LEU A 174 0.38 -16.09 -2.46
CA LEU A 174 1.36 -15.31 -1.69
C LEU A 174 1.82 -16.01 -0.40
N PRO A 175 0.97 -16.70 0.40
CA PRO A 175 1.43 -17.49 1.54
C PRO A 175 2.46 -18.57 1.17
N LYS A 176 2.22 -19.30 0.07
CA LYS A 176 3.16 -20.31 -0.42
C LYS A 176 4.46 -19.68 -0.94
N SER A 177 4.37 -18.51 -1.58
CA SER A 177 5.57 -17.74 -1.98
C SER A 177 6.39 -17.32 -0.75
N LEU A 178 5.75 -16.86 0.33
CA LEU A 178 6.44 -16.53 1.58
C LEU A 178 7.17 -17.73 2.16
N GLU A 179 6.52 -18.89 2.21
CA GLU A 179 7.17 -20.13 2.65
C GLU A 179 8.38 -20.48 1.78
N HIS A 180 8.26 -20.34 0.46
CA HIS A 180 9.35 -20.61 -0.47
C HIS A 180 10.55 -19.68 -0.23
N TYR A 181 10.34 -18.37 -0.17
CA TYR A 181 11.44 -17.42 0.07
C TYR A 181 12.06 -17.60 1.47
N LEU A 182 11.25 -17.85 2.51
CA LEU A 182 11.79 -18.17 3.84
C LEU A 182 12.63 -19.45 3.85
N SER A 183 12.29 -20.44 3.02
CA SER A 183 13.07 -21.68 2.92
C SER A 183 14.46 -21.47 2.35
N VAL A 184 14.60 -20.47 1.48
CA VAL A 184 15.87 -20.08 0.85
C VAL A 184 16.68 -19.18 1.78
N GLU A 185 16.05 -18.14 2.33
CA GLU A 185 16.73 -17.11 3.13
C GLU A 185 17.01 -17.56 4.57
N GLU A 186 16.04 -18.18 5.25
CA GLU A 186 16.15 -18.55 6.67
C GLU A 186 15.43 -19.88 6.97
N PRO A 187 15.97 -21.02 6.50
CA PRO A 187 15.34 -22.33 6.68
C PRO A 187 15.15 -22.72 8.15
N ARG A 188 16.01 -22.24 9.05
CA ARG A 188 15.88 -22.49 10.51
C ARG A 188 14.62 -21.84 11.08
N LEU A 189 14.31 -20.62 10.66
CA LEU A 189 13.11 -19.90 11.10
C LEU A 189 11.85 -20.58 10.55
N LEU A 190 11.87 -20.97 9.27
CA LEU A 190 10.75 -21.70 8.67
C LEU A 190 10.47 -23.02 9.41
N ASN A 191 11.50 -23.82 9.69
CA ASN A 191 11.35 -25.07 10.42
C ASN A 191 10.81 -24.85 11.83
N HIS A 192 11.24 -23.80 12.52
CA HIS A 192 10.68 -23.42 13.82
C HIS A 192 9.19 -23.09 13.73
N LEU A 193 8.78 -22.28 12.75
CA LEU A 193 7.38 -21.92 12.52
C LEU A 193 6.51 -23.15 12.17
N LYS A 194 7.06 -24.11 11.42
CA LYS A 194 6.39 -25.39 11.11
C LYS A 194 6.24 -26.26 12.35
N ASN A 195 7.32 -26.46 13.10
CA ASN A 195 7.35 -27.34 14.27
C ASN A 195 6.49 -26.83 15.43
N THR A 196 6.35 -25.51 15.57
CA THR A 196 5.48 -24.87 16.57
C THR A 196 4.02 -24.75 16.13
N GLY A 197 3.70 -25.04 14.86
CA GLY A 197 2.38 -24.81 14.27
C GLY A 197 2.06 -23.33 14.00
N ALA A 198 3.00 -22.41 14.26
CA ALA A 198 2.79 -20.97 14.11
C ALA A 198 2.59 -20.55 12.64
N LEU A 199 3.16 -21.30 11.70
CA LEU A 199 3.11 -20.98 10.27
C LEU A 199 1.68 -20.86 9.72
N ALA A 200 0.78 -21.75 10.17
CA ALA A 200 -0.62 -21.76 9.73
C ALA A 200 -1.44 -20.62 10.36
N MET A 201 -0.96 -20.02 11.45
CA MET A 201 -1.65 -18.95 12.17
C MET A 201 -1.09 -17.56 11.86
N LEU A 202 -0.11 -17.44 10.96
CA LEU A 202 0.40 -16.14 10.55
C LEU A 202 -0.75 -15.26 10.02
N PRO A 203 -0.69 -13.93 10.24
CA PRO A 203 -1.78 -13.02 9.89
C PRO A 203 -1.81 -12.71 8.38
N TYR A 204 -2.01 -13.74 7.56
CA TYR A 204 -1.99 -13.63 6.10
C TYR A 204 -3.04 -12.67 5.55
N SER A 205 -4.24 -12.62 6.15
CA SER A 205 -5.26 -11.64 5.77
C SER A 205 -4.76 -10.20 5.96
N LEU A 206 -4.11 -9.90 7.09
CA LEU A 206 -3.52 -8.58 7.35
C LEU A 206 -2.41 -8.22 6.34
N TRP A 207 -1.58 -9.19 5.96
CA TRP A 207 -0.45 -8.95 5.05
C TRP A 207 -0.87 -8.88 3.59
N PHE A 208 -1.78 -9.75 3.16
CA PHE A 208 -2.04 -10.02 1.74
C PHE A 208 -3.44 -9.62 1.27
N ARG A 209 -4.43 -9.47 2.15
CA ARG A 209 -5.74 -8.89 1.80
C ARG A 209 -5.78 -7.41 2.12
N ARG A 210 -5.28 -7.04 3.31
CA ARG A 210 -5.22 -5.65 3.78
C ARG A 210 -3.95 -4.91 3.34
N CYS A 211 -3.04 -5.58 2.64
CA CYS A 211 -1.79 -5.01 2.16
C CYS A 211 -1.00 -4.27 3.26
N PHE A 212 -0.96 -4.81 4.48
CA PHE A 212 -0.37 -4.20 5.69
C PHE A 212 -1.06 -2.94 6.23
N ALA A 213 -2.27 -2.60 5.77
CA ALA A 213 -3.07 -1.56 6.38
C ALA A 213 -3.41 -1.91 7.84
N GLY A 214 -3.18 -0.97 8.76
CA GLY A 214 -3.30 -1.19 10.20
C GLY A 214 -2.13 -1.94 10.84
N CYS A 215 -1.12 -2.35 10.04
CA CYS A 215 0.07 -3.05 10.50
C CYS A 215 1.30 -2.14 10.53
N LEU A 216 1.57 -1.44 9.42
CA LEU A 216 2.71 -0.54 9.28
C LEU A 216 2.28 0.93 9.49
N PRO A 217 3.17 1.81 9.98
CA PRO A 217 2.95 3.24 9.93
C PRO A 217 2.75 3.72 8.49
N GLU A 218 1.84 4.65 8.27
CA GLU A 218 1.40 5.10 6.95
C GLU A 218 2.54 5.74 6.13
N SER A 219 3.50 6.39 6.83
CA SER A 219 4.73 6.92 6.24
C SER A 219 5.61 5.85 5.56
N SER A 220 5.57 4.62 6.05
CA SER A 220 6.26 3.46 5.47
C SER A 220 5.35 2.65 4.54
N LEU A 221 4.07 2.54 4.89
CA LEU A 221 3.08 1.83 4.09
C LEU A 221 2.93 2.41 2.68
N GLN A 222 2.94 3.74 2.54
CA GLN A 222 2.89 4.39 1.21
C GLN A 222 4.02 3.93 0.28
N ARG A 223 5.21 3.58 0.81
CA ARG A 223 6.34 3.09 0.00
C ARG A 223 6.11 1.67 -0.50
N VAL A 224 5.38 0.85 0.27
CA VAL A 224 4.91 -0.47 -0.16
C VAL A 224 3.82 -0.30 -1.22
N TRP A 225 2.88 0.61 -0.99
CA TRP A 225 1.79 0.88 -1.93
C TRP A 225 2.24 1.51 -3.24
N ASP A 226 3.33 2.30 -3.26
CA ASP A 226 4.00 2.72 -4.50
C ASP A 226 4.29 1.51 -5.40
N LYS A 227 4.77 0.39 -4.83
CA LYS A 227 5.06 -0.86 -5.56
C LYS A 227 3.80 -1.62 -5.95
N VAL A 228 2.82 -1.73 -5.05
CA VAL A 228 1.54 -2.42 -5.33
C VAL A 228 0.79 -1.73 -6.47
N ILE A 229 0.65 -0.41 -6.41
CA ILE A 229 -0.03 0.41 -7.43
C ILE A 229 0.72 0.37 -8.77
N SER A 230 2.05 0.33 -8.75
CA SER A 230 2.85 0.09 -9.95
C SER A 230 2.81 -1.35 -10.48
N GLY A 231 2.02 -2.23 -9.87
CA GLY A 231 1.71 -3.53 -10.43
C GLY A 231 2.41 -4.75 -9.83
N SER A 232 3.06 -4.63 -8.66
CA SER A 232 3.69 -5.77 -7.99
C SER A 232 3.00 -6.10 -6.66
N CYS A 233 2.23 -7.19 -6.60
CA CYS A 233 1.74 -7.75 -5.33
C CYS A 233 2.81 -8.58 -4.59
N LYS A 234 3.87 -9.04 -5.28
CA LYS A 234 4.96 -9.83 -4.69
C LYS A 234 5.75 -9.05 -3.64
N ILE A 235 5.78 -7.72 -3.71
CA ILE A 235 6.37 -6.88 -2.65
C ILE A 235 5.83 -7.23 -1.26
N LEU A 236 4.55 -7.61 -1.17
CA LEU A 236 3.92 -7.96 0.10
C LEU A 236 4.59 -9.18 0.74
N VAL A 237 5.04 -10.15 -0.05
CA VAL A 237 5.77 -11.33 0.41
C VAL A 237 7.10 -10.94 1.03
N PHE A 238 7.85 -10.04 0.37
CA PHE A 238 9.14 -9.58 0.87
C PHE A 238 8.99 -8.72 2.13
N VAL A 239 7.94 -7.91 2.23
CA VAL A 239 7.64 -7.16 3.47
C VAL A 239 7.29 -8.12 4.62
N ALA A 240 6.47 -9.15 4.37
CA ALA A 240 6.16 -10.15 5.38
C ALA A 240 7.41 -10.92 5.83
N MET A 241 8.27 -11.30 4.88
CA MET A 241 9.55 -11.96 5.17
C MET A 241 10.44 -11.06 6.02
N GLU A 242 10.64 -9.80 5.64
CA GLU A 242 11.48 -8.85 6.38
C GLU A 242 10.97 -8.61 7.81
N ILE A 243 9.65 -8.57 8.02
CA ILE A 243 9.06 -8.52 9.37
C ILE A 243 9.45 -9.76 10.18
N LEU A 244 9.35 -10.96 9.60
CA LEU A 244 9.72 -12.20 10.29
C LEU A 244 11.21 -12.24 10.62
N LEU A 245 12.07 -11.81 9.70
CA LEU A 245 13.52 -11.71 9.89
C LEU A 245 13.87 -10.70 10.98
N SER A 246 13.26 -9.51 10.95
CA SER A 246 13.42 -8.45 11.96
C SER A 246 13.09 -8.92 13.38
N TYR A 247 12.14 -9.86 13.54
CA TYR A 247 11.74 -10.41 14.83
C TYR A 247 12.27 -11.83 15.09
N LYS A 248 13.17 -12.35 14.27
CA LYS A 248 13.68 -13.72 14.32
C LYS A 248 14.06 -14.16 15.72
N ILE A 249 14.89 -13.40 16.43
CA ILE A 249 15.37 -13.77 17.78
C ILE A 249 14.19 -13.99 18.74
N VAL A 250 13.19 -13.12 18.69
CA VAL A 250 12.01 -13.18 19.56
C VAL A 250 11.08 -14.32 19.15
N VAL A 251 10.88 -14.51 17.84
CA VAL A 251 10.05 -15.58 17.29
C VAL A 251 10.64 -16.96 17.61
N MET A 252 11.96 -17.13 17.44
CA MET A 252 12.68 -18.37 17.76
C MET A 252 12.66 -18.70 19.26
N GLY A 253 12.60 -17.68 20.12
CA GLY A 253 12.45 -17.86 21.57
C GLY A 253 11.02 -18.22 22.03
N THR A 254 10.05 -18.21 21.12
CA THR A 254 8.64 -18.45 21.44
C THR A 254 8.21 -19.83 20.94
N SER A 255 7.76 -20.69 21.87
CA SER A 255 7.35 -22.07 21.53
C SER A 255 5.86 -22.23 21.24
N ARG A 256 5.03 -21.26 21.65
CA ARG A 256 3.57 -21.30 21.46
C ARG A 256 3.16 -20.52 20.21
N PRO A 257 2.33 -21.09 19.33
CA PRO A 257 1.95 -20.45 18.08
C PRO A 257 1.17 -19.14 18.31
N GLU A 258 0.34 -19.07 19.35
CA GLU A 258 -0.42 -17.84 19.69
C GLU A 258 0.52 -16.71 20.15
N GLY A 259 1.62 -17.07 20.80
CA GLY A 259 2.66 -16.13 21.22
C GLY A 259 3.33 -15.47 20.02
N VAL A 260 3.63 -16.24 18.97
CA VAL A 260 4.22 -15.73 17.72
C VAL A 260 3.28 -14.72 17.05
N VAL A 261 2.00 -15.07 16.90
CA VAL A 261 0.99 -14.18 16.30
C VAL A 261 0.82 -12.90 17.13
N SER A 262 0.73 -13.03 18.46
CA SER A 262 0.62 -11.89 19.37
C SER A 262 1.82 -10.95 19.29
N ILE A 263 3.04 -11.48 19.19
CA ILE A 263 4.26 -10.68 19.03
C ILE A 263 4.20 -9.89 17.73
N LEU A 264 3.86 -10.56 16.62
CA LEU A 264 3.77 -9.91 15.32
C LEU A 264 2.70 -8.82 15.38
N SER A 265 1.46 -9.12 15.78
CA SER A 265 0.37 -8.14 15.82
C SER A 265 0.65 -6.95 16.77
N ASN A 266 1.05 -7.20 18.03
CA ASN A 266 1.24 -6.14 19.03
C ASN A 266 2.48 -5.27 18.78
N LYS A 267 3.58 -5.84 18.27
CA LYS A 267 4.80 -5.04 18.00
C LYS A 267 4.67 -4.23 16.72
N MET A 268 3.90 -4.72 15.74
CA MET A 268 3.53 -3.95 14.55
C MET A 268 2.71 -2.70 14.95
N GLU A 269 1.75 -2.84 15.88
CA GLU A 269 0.97 -1.72 16.40
C GLU A 269 1.77 -0.71 17.24
N ARG A 270 2.79 -1.17 18.00
CA ARG A 270 3.70 -0.26 18.73
C ARG A 270 4.58 0.58 17.81
N ARG A 271 4.97 0.06 16.64
CA ARG A 271 5.69 0.86 15.63
C ARG A 271 4.81 1.97 15.07
N LYS A 272 3.50 1.72 14.88
CA LYS A 272 2.53 2.76 14.50
C LYS A 272 2.50 3.93 15.50
N ARG A 273 2.50 3.65 16.81
CA ARG A 273 2.47 4.69 17.86
C ARG A 273 3.78 5.45 18.07
N ARG A 274 4.92 4.91 17.64
CA ARG A 274 6.25 5.54 17.80
C ARG A 274 6.70 6.38 16.60
N GLY A 275 5.88 6.49 15.56
CA GLY A 275 6.18 7.24 14.33
C GLY A 275 6.20 8.77 14.47
N GLY A 276 6.63 9.30 15.61
CA GLY A 276 6.97 10.72 15.82
C GLY A 276 8.43 10.84 16.23
N CYS A 277 9.27 11.34 15.32
CA CYS A 277 10.71 11.58 15.45
C CYS A 277 11.62 10.35 15.68
N ASN A 278 12.22 9.84 14.60
CA ASN A 278 13.68 9.91 14.41
C ASN A 278 14.07 9.37 13.03
N MET A 279 14.98 10.09 12.36
CA MET A 279 15.67 9.64 11.15
C MET A 279 16.52 8.42 11.52
N ASP A 280 16.04 7.21 11.23
CA ASP A 280 16.85 6.00 10.99
C ASP A 280 15.96 4.84 10.48
N ASP A 281 15.01 5.14 9.58
CA ASP A 281 14.10 4.17 8.95
C ASP A 281 14.70 3.54 7.66
N SER A 282 16.01 3.34 7.64
CA SER A 282 16.75 2.98 6.42
C SER A 282 16.96 1.47 6.23
N SER A 283 16.79 0.62 7.25
CA SER A 283 17.19 -0.80 7.14
C SER A 283 16.11 -1.71 6.53
N ALA A 284 14.82 -1.48 6.80
CA ALA A 284 13.74 -2.35 6.30
C ALA A 284 13.38 -2.13 4.82
N ILE A 285 13.85 -1.03 4.22
CA ILE A 285 13.46 -0.62 2.86
C ILE A 285 14.66 -0.61 1.90
N SER A 286 15.90 -0.63 2.41
CA SER A 286 17.10 -0.70 1.56
C SER A 286 17.18 -2.02 0.79
N THR A 287 16.64 -3.13 1.31
CA THR A 287 16.66 -4.44 0.65
C THR A 287 15.58 -4.56 -0.44
N ALA A 288 14.47 -3.83 -0.32
CA ALA A 288 13.39 -3.83 -1.31
C ALA A 288 13.72 -3.01 -2.58
N ASN A 289 14.71 -2.13 -2.53
CA ASN A 289 15.23 -1.42 -3.72
C ASN A 289 16.35 -2.19 -4.44
N ALA A 290 16.77 -3.35 -3.90
CA ALA A 290 17.82 -4.20 -4.47
C ALA A 290 17.29 -5.45 -5.20
N ILE A 291 15.95 -5.59 -5.32
CA ILE A 291 15.26 -6.65 -6.06
C ILE A 291 14.46 -6.01 -7.21
#